data_AF-A0A372INJ8-F1
#
_entry.id   AF-A0A372INJ8-F1
#
_cell.length_a   1.000
_cell.length_b   1.000
_cell.length_c   1.000
_cell.angle_alpha   90.00
_cell.angle_beta   90.00
_cell.angle_gamma   90.00
#
_symmetry.space_group_name_H-M   'P 1'
#
loop_
_entity.id
_entity.type
_entity.pdbx_description
1 polymer ?
#
loop_
_entity_poly.entity_id
_entity_poly.type
_entity_poly.pdbx_seq_one_letter_code
_entity_poly.pdbx_strand_id
1 'polypeptide(L)' 'MNRPFLELPEAANLTVQTLRVYDDPPYGREVHLIFTDGTQISIDLEIKTVVKARHYRGDRGGNLDILHEHHERPSREG' A
#
# COMPACT_ATOMS: atom_id res chain seq x y z
N MET A 1 -14.99 11.67 -12.66
CA MET A 1 -13.95 10.65 -12.36
C MET A 1 -14.45 9.84 -11.16
N ASN A 2 -14.67 8.54 -11.31
CA ASN A 2 -15.03 7.67 -10.19
C ASN A 2 -13.78 7.42 -9.34
N ARG A 3 -13.86 7.67 -8.03
CA ARG A 3 -12.79 7.27 -7.11
C ARG A 3 -12.91 5.77 -6.85
N PRO A 4 -11.82 4.98 -6.92
CA PRO A 4 -11.87 3.59 -6.53
C PRO A 4 -12.20 3.48 -5.04
N PHE A 5 -13.08 2.55 -4.68
CA PHE A 5 -13.43 2.23 -3.30
C PHE A 5 -13.51 0.71 -3.14
N LEU A 6 -13.24 0.24 -1.93
CA LEU A 6 -13.55 -1.11 -1.49
C LEU A 6 -14.89 -1.07 -0.77
N GLU A 7 -15.81 -1.95 -1.17
CA GLU A 7 -17.08 -2.15 -0.47
C GLU A 7 -17.02 -3.46 0.30
N LEU A 8 -17.45 -3.43 1.55
CA LEU A 8 -17.53 -4.58 2.45
C LEU A 8 -18.99 -4.75 2.87
N PRO A 9 -19.85 -5.38 2.04
CA PRO A 9 -21.28 -5.52 2.32
C PRO A 9 -21.59 -6.20 3.66
N GLU A 10 -20.69 -7.05 4.14
CA GLU A 10 -20.76 -7.70 5.45
C GLU A 10 -20.73 -6.71 6.62
N ALA A 11 -20.21 -5.50 6.43
CA ALA A 11 -20.24 -4.44 7.45
C ALA A 11 -21.59 -3.68 7.48
N ALA A 12 -22.45 -3.89 6.48
CA ALA A 12 -23.67 -3.11 6.35
C ALA A 12 -24.65 -3.41 7.49
N ASN A 13 -25.20 -2.35 8.08
CA ASN A 13 -26.15 -2.40 9.20
C ASN A 13 -25.60 -3.02 10.49
N LEU A 14 -24.29 -3.29 10.58
CA LEU A 14 -23.66 -3.75 11.81
C LEU A 14 -23.25 -2.56 12.69
N THR A 15 -23.30 -2.79 14.02
CA THR A 15 -22.82 -1.81 15.00
C THR A 15 -21.37 -2.13 15.36
N VAL A 16 -20.49 -1.13 15.27
CA VAL A 16 -19.09 -1.28 15.68
C VAL A 16 -19.02 -1.40 17.20
N GLN A 17 -18.47 -2.52 17.67
CA GLN A 17 -18.16 -2.76 19.08
C GLN A 17 -16.78 -2.20 19.43
N THR A 18 -15.79 -2.39 18.56
CA THR A 18 -14.42 -1.91 18.79
C THR A 18 -13.78 -1.50 17.47
N LEU A 19 -13.06 -0.37 17.50
CA LEU A 19 -12.18 0.07 16.44
C LEU A 19 -10.78 0.23 17.02
N ARG A 20 -9.80 -0.42 16.40
CA ARG A 20 -8.37 -0.27 16.73
C ARG A 20 -7.62 0.17 15.49
N VAL A 21 -6.66 1.07 15.70
CA VAL A 21 -5.71 1.49 14.68
C VAL A 21 -4.33 1.14 15.21
N TYR A 22 -3.62 0.30 14.48
CA TYR A 22 -2.24 -0.07 14.77
C TYR A 22 -1.32 0.70 13.83
N ASP A 23 -0.30 1.34 14.40
CA ASP A 23 0.84 1.78 13.60
C ASP A 23 1.76 0.55 13.44
N ASP A 24 1.92 0.05 12.20
CA ASP A 24 2.77 -1.10 11.88
C ASP A 24 3.88 -0.72 10.88
N PRO A 25 4.95 -0.05 11.34
CA PRO A 25 6.12 0.19 10.49
C PRO A 25 6.81 -1.13 10.14
N PRO A 26 7.24 -1.37 8.89
CA PRO A 26 7.31 -0.43 7.75
C PRO A 26 6.08 -0.38 6.84
N TYR A 27 5.08 -1.22 7.08
CA TYR A 27 4.02 -1.54 6.12
C TYR A 27 2.88 -0.51 6.09
N GLY A 28 2.63 0.19 7.20
CA GLY A 28 1.69 1.30 7.25
C GLY A 28 0.80 1.24 8.48
N ARG A 29 -0.48 1.52 8.33
CA ARG A 29 -1.46 1.42 9.44
C ARG A 29 -2.43 0.29 9.17
N GLU A 30 -2.71 -0.51 10.18
CA GLU A 30 -3.79 -1.50 10.15
C GLU A 30 -5.01 -0.94 10.89
N VAL A 31 -6.19 -1.05 10.29
CA VAL A 31 -7.47 -0.71 10.91
C VAL A 31 -8.25 -1.99 11.17
N HIS A 32 -8.48 -2.31 12.44
CA HIS A 32 -9.23 -3.49 12.85
C HIS A 32 -10.57 -3.08 13.48
N LEU A 33 -11.66 -3.59 12.90
CA LEU A 33 -13.04 -3.39 13.31
C LEU A 33 -13.61 -4.70 13.86
N ILE A 34 -14.23 -4.63 15.03
CA ILE A 34 -15.03 -5.72 15.60
C ILE A 34 -16.46 -5.21 15.74
N PHE A 35 -17.43 -5.96 15.20
CA PHE A 35 -18.85 -5.65 15.27
C PHE A 35 -19.52 -6.41 16.42
N THR A 36 -20.68 -5.93 16.87
CA THR A 36 -21.42 -6.50 18.00
C THR A 36 -21.96 -7.91 17.75
N ASP A 37 -22.06 -8.32 16.49
CA ASP A 37 -22.46 -9.67 16.08
C ASP A 37 -21.29 -10.68 16.08
N GLY A 38 -20.07 -10.21 16.37
CA GLY A 38 -18.84 -11.00 16.34
C GLY A 38 -18.08 -10.95 15.02
N THR A 39 -18.62 -10.29 13.97
CA THR A 39 -17.91 -10.08 12.70
C THR A 39 -16.65 -9.24 12.95
N GLN A 40 -15.54 -9.58 12.27
CA GLN A 40 -14.27 -8.85 12.36
C GLN A 40 -13.75 -8.53 10.97
N ILE A 41 -13.28 -7.30 10.78
CA ILE A 41 -12.71 -6.81 9.52
C ILE A 41 -11.37 -6.16 9.84
N SER A 42 -10.29 -6.59 9.18
CA SER A 42 -9.02 -5.89 9.21
C SER A 42 -8.66 -5.32 7.84
N ILE A 43 -8.11 -4.10 7.83
CA ILE A 43 -7.75 -3.36 6.63
C ILE A 43 -6.31 -2.85 6.79
N ASP A 44 -5.40 -3.40 5.98
CA ASP A 44 -4.02 -2.94 5.88
C ASP A 44 -3.90 -1.76 4.91
N LEU A 45 -3.39 -0.63 5.42
CA LEU A 45 -3.10 0.55 4.61
C LEU A 45 -1.62 0.54 4.21
N GLU A 46 -1.32 -0.13 3.11
CA GLU A 46 0.04 -0.18 2.57
C GLU A 46 0.42 1.11 1.83
N ILE A 47 1.53 1.74 2.23
CA ILE A 47 2.18 2.77 1.41
C ILE A 47 3.22 2.08 0.51
N LYS A 48 2.84 1.79 -0.74
CA LYS A 48 3.77 1.27 -1.75
C LYS A 48 4.78 2.34 -2.16
N THR A 49 5.91 2.39 -1.46
CA THR A 49 7.05 3.23 -1.85
C THR A 49 7.79 2.55 -2.99
N VAL A 50 7.77 3.15 -4.19
CA VAL A 50 8.52 2.64 -5.36
C VAL A 50 9.86 3.36 -5.44
N VAL A 51 10.96 2.63 -5.29
CA VAL A 51 12.31 3.15 -5.55
C VAL A 51 12.67 2.92 -7.02
N LYS A 52 12.96 4.01 -7.74
CA LYS A 52 13.48 3.96 -9.11
C LYS A 52 14.90 4.49 -9.11
N ALA A 53 15.86 3.64 -9.48
CA ALA A 53 17.26 4.03 -9.63
C ALA A 53 17.71 3.84 -11.08
N ARG A 54 18.41 4.85 -11.62
CA ARG A 54 19.03 4.81 -12.95
C ARG A 54 20.48 5.23 -12.85
N HIS A 55 21.37 4.41 -13.41
CA HIS A 55 22.80 4.72 -13.48
C HIS A 55 23.15 5.12 -14.92
N TYR A 56 23.68 6.33 -15.08
CA TYR A 56 24.09 6.88 -16.36
C TYR A 56 25.61 6.94 -16.47
N ARG A 57 26.14 6.78 -17.68
CA ARG A 57 27.50 7.19 -18.02
C ARG A 57 27.41 8.28 -19.08
N GLY A 58 27.98 9.44 -18.77
CA GLY A 58 28.09 10.55 -19.71
C GLY A 58 29.32 10.42 -20.59
N ASP A 59 29.15 10.68 -21.88
CA ASP A 59 30.26 10.95 -22.79
C ASP A 59 30.64 12.44 -22.79
N ARG A 60 31.78 12.77 -23.41
CA ARG A 60 32.27 14.17 -23.52
C ARG A 60 31.40 15.06 -24.43
N GLY A 61 30.39 14.49 -25.11
CA GLY A 61 29.45 15.19 -25.99
C GLY A 61 28.12 15.55 -25.31
N GLY A 62 27.90 15.13 -24.06
CA GLY A 62 26.69 15.41 -23.29
C GLY A 62 25.57 14.38 -23.47
N ASN A 63 25.82 13.27 -24.16
CA ASN A 63 24.87 12.16 -24.22
C ASN A 63 25.02 11.26 -22.99
N LEU A 64 23.88 10.84 -22.44
CA LEU A 64 23.80 9.96 -21.28
C LEU A 64 23.27 8.60 -21.71
N ASP A 65 24.13 7.58 -21.68
CA ASP A 65 23.70 6.20 -21.87
C ASP A 65 23.28 5.61 -20.53
N ILE A 66 22.09 4.99 -20.49
CA ILE A 66 21.63 4.22 -19.33
C ILE A 66 22.44 2.93 -19.30
N LEU A 67 23.27 2.76 -18.27
CA LEU A 67 24.06 1.54 -18.11
C LEU A 67 23.27 0.44 -17.44
N HIS A 68 22.50 0.77 -16.41
CA HIS A 68 21.71 -0.17 -15.63
C HIS A 68 20.42 0.52 -15.14
N GLU A 69 19.31 -0.20 -15.22
CA GLU A 69 18.03 0.22 -14.67
C GLU A 69 17.56 -0.83 -13.64
N HIS A 70 17.27 -0.40 -12.41
CA HIS A 70 16.73 -1.27 -11.37
C HIS A 70 15.31 -0.82 -11.01
N HIS A 71 14.36 -1.74 -11.16
CA HIS A 71 12.98 -1.56 -10.75
C HIS A 71 12.69 -2.56 -9.63
N GLU A 72 12.66 -2.08 -8.39
CA GLU A 72 12.06 -2.86 -7.33
C GLU A 72 10.54 -2.71 -7.47
N ARG A 73 9.87 -3.79 -7.88
CA ARG A 73 8.40 -3.84 -7.81
C ARG A 73 8.02 -3.83 -6.33
N PRO A 74 6.93 -3.16 -5.93
CA PRO A 74 6.41 -3.37 -4.59
C PRO A 74 6.17 -4.87 -4.43
N SER A 75 6.74 -5.44 -3.36
CA SER A 75 6.57 -6.85 -3.01
C SER A 75 5.08 -7.16 -3.10
N ARG A 76 4.70 -8.05 -4.02
CA ARG A 76 3.40 -8.71 -3.93
C ARG A 76 3.62 -9.86 -2.96
N GLU A 77 3.28 -9.67 -1.70
CA GLU A 77 2.99 -10.77 -0.81
C GLU A 77 1.47 -10.84 -0.64
N GLY A 78 0.90 -12.04 -0.80
CA GLY A 78 -0.52 -12.36 -0.56
C GLY A 78 -1.41 -12.33 -1.78
#